data_AF-A0A6I3KKE2-F1
#
_entry.id   AF-A0A6I3KKE2-F1
#
_cell.length_a   1.000
_cell.length_b   1.000
_cell.length_c   1.000
_cell.angle_alpha   90.00
_cell.angle_beta   90.00
_cell.angle_gamma   90.00
#
_symmetry.space_group_name_H-M   'P 1'
#
loop_
_entity.id
_entity.type
_entity.pdbx_description
1 polymer ?
#
loop_
_entity_poly.entity_id
_entity_poly.type
_entity_poly.pdbx_seq_one_letter_code
_entity_poly.pdbx_strand_id
1 'polypeptide(L)'
;MTGARLQKAQRLHDVQKGLQRLEEERIAGLQNRQAELAALQEEIVGSLNADERIQDLLVPVIVRRLKSLSAESMRLAAELERRYHALRMIASRTKCAERLSHTCEQQHARACAEKELRDIIERITQTDYASLP
;
A
#
# COMPACT_ATOMS: atom_id res chain seq x y z
N MET A 1 -18.10 22.93 -10.28
CA MET A 1 -17.98 21.64 -9.55
C MET A 1 -17.99 21.90 -8.05
N THR A 2 -18.74 21.14 -7.25
CA THR A 2 -18.85 21.38 -5.79
C THR A 2 -17.62 20.85 -5.04
N GLY A 3 -17.16 21.60 -4.03
CA GLY A 3 -16.02 21.17 -3.18
C GLY A 3 -16.23 19.80 -2.51
N ALA A 4 -17.49 19.40 -2.31
CA ALA A 4 -17.84 18.08 -1.78
C ALA A 4 -17.36 16.91 -2.67
N ARG A 5 -17.35 17.07 -4.00
CA ARG A 5 -16.88 16.02 -4.92
C ARG A 5 -15.36 15.89 -4.90
N LEU A 6 -14.64 17.00 -4.77
CA LEU A 6 -13.19 17.01 -4.56
C LEU A 6 -12.83 16.29 -3.25
N GLN A 7 -13.46 16.65 -2.13
CA GLN A 7 -13.20 16.03 -0.84
C GLN A 7 -13.47 14.51 -0.84
N LYS A 8 -14.49 14.05 -1.58
CA LYS A 8 -14.76 12.61 -1.73
C LYS A 8 -13.65 11.91 -2.52
N ALA A 9 -13.15 12.52 -3.59
CA ALA A 9 -12.07 11.96 -4.41
C ALA A 9 -10.75 11.88 -3.61
N GLN A 10 -10.43 12.91 -2.83
CA GLN A 10 -9.27 12.93 -1.93
C GLN A 10 -9.37 11.83 -0.87
N ARG A 11 -10.51 11.74 -0.17
CA ARG A 11 -10.74 10.67 0.82
C ARG A 11 -10.60 9.27 0.22
N LEU A 12 -11.11 9.06 -0.99
CA LEU A 12 -10.95 7.78 -1.69
C LEU A 12 -9.47 7.47 -1.95
N HIS A 13 -8.72 8.45 -2.43
CA HIS A 13 -7.28 8.30 -2.66
C HIS A 13 -6.52 7.99 -1.36
N ASP A 14 -6.81 8.70 -0.28
CA ASP A 14 -6.17 8.48 1.02
C ASP A 14 -6.45 7.07 1.57
N VAL A 15 -7.69 6.59 1.43
CA VAL A 15 -8.05 5.22 1.82
C VAL A 15 -7.30 4.19 0.99
N GLN A 16 -7.22 4.35 -0.33
CA GLN A 16 -6.47 3.40 -1.18
C GLN A 16 -4.98 3.40 -0.83
N LYS A 17 -4.40 4.58 -0.58
CA LYS A 17 -3.00 4.71 -0.14
C LYS A 17 -2.76 4.05 1.23
N GLY A 18 -3.70 4.18 2.17
CA GLY A 18 -3.65 3.50 3.45
C GLY A 18 -3.71 1.97 3.30
N LEU A 19 -4.62 1.46 2.45
CA LEU A 19 -4.71 0.03 2.16
C LEU A 19 -3.45 -0.51 1.50
N GLN A 20 -2.82 0.26 0.62
CA GLN A 20 -1.57 -0.13 -0.02
C GLN A 20 -0.45 -0.29 1.01
N ARG A 21 -0.25 0.70 1.89
CA ARG A 21 0.76 0.66 2.96
C ARG A 21 0.56 -0.52 3.89
N LEU A 22 -0.68 -0.77 4.31
CA LEU A 22 -1.02 -1.91 5.15
C LEU A 22 -0.64 -3.24 4.51
N GLU A 23 -0.84 -3.38 3.20
CA GLU A 23 -0.47 -4.60 2.49
C GLU A 23 1.04 -4.74 2.29
N GLU A 24 1.75 -3.62 2.05
CA GLU A 24 3.22 -3.58 2.03
C GLU A 24 3.82 -4.00 3.38
N GLU A 25 3.27 -3.50 4.50
CA GLU A 25 3.68 -3.89 5.86
C GLU A 25 3.47 -5.39 6.13
N ARG A 26 2.33 -5.95 5.69
CA ARG A 26 2.07 -7.39 5.81
C ARG A 26 3.06 -8.23 5.02
N ILE A 27 3.38 -7.82 3.79
CA ILE A 27 4.38 -8.49 2.96
C ILE A 27 5.74 -8.44 3.64
N ALA A 28 6.16 -7.26 4.15
CA ALA A 28 7.41 -7.12 4.87
C ALA A 28 7.47 -8.04 6.10
N GLY A 29 6.38 -8.15 6.86
CA GLY A 29 6.28 -9.10 7.98
C GLY A 29 6.46 -10.56 7.56
N LEU A 30 5.85 -10.98 6.46
CA LEU A 30 5.99 -12.34 5.92
C LEU A 30 7.42 -12.60 5.40
N GLN A 31 8.05 -11.62 4.76
CA GLN A 31 9.45 -11.72 4.30
C GLN A 31 10.42 -11.85 5.47
N ASN A 32 10.24 -11.05 6.53
CA ASN A 32 11.03 -11.17 7.75
C ASN A 32 10.89 -12.56 8.36
N ARG A 33 9.66 -13.08 8.43
CA ARG A 33 9.42 -14.44 8.93
C ARG A 33 10.07 -15.51 8.06
N GLN A 34 10.07 -15.33 6.74
CA GLN A 34 10.75 -16.25 5.82
C GLN A 34 12.27 -16.24 6.03
N ALA A 35 12.86 -15.05 6.25
CA ALA A 35 14.27 -14.91 6.57
C ALA A 35 14.63 -15.56 7.92
N GLU A 36 13.79 -15.42 8.94
CA GLU A 36 13.96 -16.12 10.23
C GLU A 36 13.96 -17.65 10.05
N LEU A 37 13.03 -18.19 9.27
CA LEU A 37 12.97 -19.63 9.01
C LEU A 37 14.20 -20.13 8.25
N ALA A 38 14.71 -19.34 7.30
CA ALA A 38 15.95 -19.66 6.59
C ALA A 38 17.16 -19.68 7.53
N ALA A 39 17.31 -18.66 8.38
CA ALA A 39 18.37 -18.59 9.37
C ALA A 39 18.32 -19.77 10.36
N LEU A 40 17.12 -20.17 10.82
CA LEU A 40 16.95 -21.34 11.68
C LEU A 40 17.32 -22.65 10.98
N GLN A 41 17.03 -22.79 9.68
CA GLN A 41 17.45 -23.96 8.91
C GLN A 41 18.97 -24.02 8.78
N GLU A 42 19.61 -22.88 8.49
CA GLU A 42 21.07 -22.77 8.42
C GLU A 42 21.75 -23.08 9.76
N GLU A 43 21.22 -22.57 10.87
CA GLU A 43 21.72 -22.84 12.21
C GLU A 43 21.65 -24.34 12.57
N ILE A 44 20.53 -24.99 12.26
CA ILE A 44 20.34 -26.43 12.50
C ILE A 44 21.33 -27.25 11.66
N VAL A 45 21.50 -26.91 10.39
CA VAL A 45 22.45 -27.59 9.50
C VAL A 45 23.89 -27.34 9.94
N GLY A 46 24.22 -26.12 10.34
CA GLY A 46 25.53 -25.77 10.89
C GLY A 46 25.87 -26.54 12.16
N SER A 47 24.90 -26.65 13.08
CA SER A 47 25.06 -27.40 14.33
C SER A 47 25.27 -28.90 14.09
N LEU A 48 24.57 -29.48 13.09
CA LEU A 48 24.74 -30.88 12.68
C LEU A 48 26.15 -31.18 12.15
N ASN A 49 26.73 -30.23 11.40
CA ASN A 49 28.06 -30.37 10.81
C ASN A 49 29.18 -30.19 11.83
N ALA A 50 28.92 -29.51 12.96
CA ALA A 50 29.92 -29.22 13.97
C ALA A 50 30.16 -30.36 14.98
N ASP A 51 29.22 -31.31 15.12
CA ASP A 51 29.25 -32.29 16.22
C ASP A 51 28.93 -33.72 15.75
N GLU A 52 29.97 -34.47 15.35
CA GLU A 52 29.86 -35.84 14.80
C GLU A 52 29.20 -36.84 15.76
N ARG A 53 29.27 -36.59 17.07
CA ARG A 53 28.72 -37.51 18.10
C ARG A 53 27.21 -37.40 18.29
N ILE A 54 26.60 -36.29 17.84
CA ILE A 54 25.16 -36.01 17.98
C ILE A 54 24.35 -36.69 16.85
N GLN A 55 25.02 -37.13 15.79
CA GLN A 55 24.41 -37.53 14.53
C GLN A 55 23.54 -38.80 14.66
N ASP A 56 23.97 -39.83 15.36
CA ASP A 56 23.24 -41.12 15.30
C ASP A 56 21.92 -41.15 16.10
N LEU A 57 21.80 -40.38 17.18
CA LEU A 57 20.61 -40.39 18.05
C LEU A 57 19.60 -39.27 17.73
N LEU A 58 20.05 -38.14 17.17
CA LEU A 58 19.20 -36.95 16.99
C LEU A 58 18.87 -36.63 15.53
N VAL A 59 19.53 -37.25 14.54
CA VAL A 59 19.23 -37.05 13.11
C VAL A 59 17.75 -37.23 12.76
N PRO A 60 17.01 -38.26 13.24
CA PRO A 60 15.59 -38.42 12.91
C PRO A 60 14.73 -37.24 13.38
N VAL A 61 15.04 -36.68 14.56
CA VAL A 61 14.33 -35.53 15.14
C VAL A 61 14.65 -34.27 14.35
N ILE A 62 15.92 -34.05 14.01
CA ILE A 62 16.38 -32.88 13.27
C ILE A 62 15.82 -32.89 11.84
N VAL A 63 15.83 -34.03 11.16
CA VAL A 63 15.22 -34.19 9.83
C VAL A 63 13.73 -33.87 9.88
N ARG A 64 13.00 -34.32 10.92
CA ARG A 64 11.59 -33.97 11.08
C ARG A 64 11.40 -32.46 11.29
N ARG A 65 12.27 -31.81 12.07
CA ARG A 65 12.25 -30.36 12.28
C ARG A 65 12.51 -29.59 10.99
N LEU A 66 13.55 -29.95 10.24
CA LEU A 66 13.87 -29.33 8.96
C LEU A 66 12.73 -29.50 7.94
N LYS A 67 12.12 -30.68 7.86
CA LYS A 67 10.92 -30.89 7.02
C LYS A 67 9.77 -29.98 7.43
N SER A 68 9.53 -29.81 8.72
CA SER A 68 8.49 -28.89 9.22
C SER A 68 8.79 -27.43 8.85
N LEU A 69 10.03 -26.97 9.03
CA LEU A 69 10.45 -25.61 8.68
C LEU A 69 10.37 -25.37 7.16
N SER A 70 10.73 -26.36 6.36
CA SER A 70 10.61 -26.30 4.89
C SER A 70 9.15 -26.20 4.45
N ALA A 71 8.25 -27.00 5.06
CA ALA A 71 6.82 -26.92 4.78
C ALA A 71 6.22 -25.55 5.19
N GLU A 72 6.65 -24.97 6.31
CA GLU A 72 6.25 -23.63 6.73
C GLU A 72 6.75 -22.57 5.74
N SER A 73 8.02 -22.64 5.32
CA SER A 73 8.60 -21.73 4.32
C SER A 73 7.84 -21.77 2.99
N MET A 74 7.50 -22.97 2.50
CA MET A 74 6.67 -23.13 1.29
C MET A 74 5.28 -22.50 1.44
N ARG A 75 4.65 -22.65 2.60
CA ARG A 75 3.34 -22.02 2.88
C ARG A 75 3.43 -20.51 2.87
N LEU A 76 4.48 -19.94 3.48
CA LEU A 76 4.72 -18.50 3.47
C LEU A 76 5.01 -17.97 2.07
N ALA A 77 5.78 -18.69 1.26
CA ALA A 77 6.02 -18.33 -0.14
C ALA A 77 4.72 -18.27 -0.94
N ALA A 78 3.84 -19.27 -0.79
CA ALA A 78 2.54 -19.28 -1.45
C ALA A 78 1.58 -18.18 -0.93
N GLU A 79 1.69 -17.77 0.33
CA GLU A 79 0.98 -16.60 0.85
C GLU A 79 1.55 -15.30 0.26
N LEU A 80 2.87 -15.13 0.24
CA LEU A 80 3.54 -13.97 -0.33
C LEU A 80 3.12 -13.73 -1.78
N GLU A 81 3.09 -14.76 -2.62
CA GLU A 81 2.61 -14.65 -4.00
C GLU A 81 1.17 -14.12 -4.10
N ARG A 82 0.27 -14.64 -3.25
CA ARG A 82 -1.12 -14.16 -3.18
C ARG A 82 -1.19 -12.70 -2.72
N ARG A 83 -0.35 -12.32 -1.77
CA ARG A 83 -0.26 -10.96 -1.24
C ARG A 83 0.32 -9.98 -2.26
N TYR A 84 1.34 -10.36 -3.02
CA TYR A 84 1.85 -9.55 -4.12
C TYR A 84 0.80 -9.31 -5.20
N HIS A 85 0.01 -10.33 -5.53
CA HIS A 85 -1.11 -10.15 -6.44
C HIS A 85 -2.14 -9.15 -5.88
N ALA A 86 -2.51 -9.27 -4.61
CA ALA A 86 -3.41 -8.33 -3.94
C ALA A 86 -2.84 -6.89 -3.93
N LEU A 87 -1.55 -6.72 -3.58
CA LEU A 87 -0.86 -5.44 -3.59
C LEU A 87 -0.90 -4.80 -4.98
N ARG A 88 -0.67 -5.57 -6.05
CA ARG A 88 -0.75 -5.06 -7.43
C ARG A 88 -2.14 -4.52 -7.75
N MET A 89 -3.19 -5.21 -7.31
CA MET A 89 -4.57 -4.75 -7.52
C MET A 89 -4.87 -3.48 -6.71
N ILE A 90 -4.39 -3.40 -5.46
CA ILE A 90 -4.54 -2.20 -4.62
C ILE A 90 -3.77 -1.03 -5.24
N ALA A 91 -2.51 -1.21 -5.64
CA ALA A 91 -1.70 -0.16 -6.25
C ALA A 91 -2.34 0.40 -7.54
N SER A 92 -2.94 -0.47 -8.37
CA SER A 92 -3.71 -0.05 -9.53
C SER A 92 -4.90 0.84 -9.15
N ARG A 93 -5.66 0.45 -8.12
CA ARG A 93 -6.78 1.25 -7.59
C ARG A 93 -6.31 2.57 -6.99
N THR A 94 -5.19 2.58 -6.26
CA THR A 94 -4.55 3.80 -5.74
C THR A 94 -4.22 4.76 -6.88
N LYS A 95 -3.59 4.28 -7.96
CA LYS A 95 -3.27 5.11 -9.12
C LYS A 95 -4.52 5.69 -9.81
N CYS A 96 -5.58 4.90 -9.91
CA CYS A 96 -6.86 5.39 -10.43
C CYS A 96 -7.47 6.48 -9.53
N ALA A 97 -7.46 6.27 -8.20
CA ALA A 97 -7.98 7.24 -7.24
C ALA A 97 -7.16 8.54 -7.23
N GLU A 98 -5.83 8.46 -7.35
CA GLU A 98 -4.93 9.60 -7.48
C GLU A 98 -5.29 10.45 -8.71
N ARG A 99 -5.43 9.82 -9.89
CA ARG A 99 -5.83 10.52 -11.13
C ARG A 99 -7.20 11.18 -11.01
N LEU A 100 -8.15 10.52 -10.36
CA LEU A 100 -9.48 11.06 -10.11
C LEU A 100 -9.44 12.27 -9.18
N SER A 101 -8.66 12.21 -8.10
CA SER A 101 -8.44 13.33 -7.18
C SER A 101 -7.87 14.52 -7.94
N HIS A 102 -6.79 14.30 -8.70
CA HIS A 102 -6.15 15.36 -9.47
C HIS A 102 -7.09 16.01 -10.50
N THR A 103 -7.91 15.22 -11.17
CA THR A 103 -8.91 15.75 -12.11
C THR A 103 -9.96 16.60 -11.37
N CYS A 104 -10.42 16.15 -10.21
CA CYS A 104 -11.37 16.91 -9.40
C CYS A 104 -10.76 18.21 -8.87
N GLU A 105 -9.46 18.22 -8.52
CA GLU A 105 -8.72 19.41 -8.10
C GLU A 105 -8.69 20.45 -9.22
N GLN A 106 -8.29 20.05 -10.43
CA GLN A 106 -8.28 20.94 -11.59
C GLN A 106 -9.68 21.51 -11.89
N GLN A 107 -10.71 20.67 -11.87
CA GLN A 107 -12.09 21.11 -12.12
C GLN A 107 -12.62 22.05 -11.04
N HIS A 108 -12.26 21.82 -9.77
CA HIS A 108 -12.64 22.69 -8.67
C HIS A 108 -11.93 24.04 -8.78
N ALA A 109 -10.61 24.04 -9.03
CA ALA A 109 -9.83 25.26 -9.22
C ALA A 109 -10.38 26.12 -10.36
N ARG A 110 -10.70 25.51 -11.52
CA ARG A 110 -11.35 26.22 -12.64
C ARG A 110 -12.69 26.82 -12.25
N ALA A 111 -13.55 26.07 -11.56
CA ALA A 111 -14.84 26.57 -11.13
C ALA A 111 -14.74 27.71 -10.11
N CYS A 112 -13.73 27.70 -9.23
CA CYS A 112 -13.45 28.81 -8.32
C CYS A 112 -12.99 30.05 -9.09
N ALA A 113 -12.04 29.89 -10.01
CA ALA A 113 -11.54 31.00 -10.83
C ALA A 113 -12.65 31.64 -11.70
N GLU A 114 -13.52 30.82 -12.31
CA GLU A 114 -14.67 31.31 -13.07
C GLU A 114 -15.66 32.09 -12.19
N LYS A 115 -15.88 31.62 -10.95
CA LYS A 115 -16.74 32.31 -9.99
C LYS A 115 -16.11 33.64 -9.57
N GLU A 116 -14.84 33.64 -9.17
CA GLU A 116 -14.12 34.86 -8.77
C GLU A 116 -14.12 35.91 -9.89
N LEU A 117 -13.88 35.49 -11.13
CA LEU A 117 -13.95 36.40 -12.29
C LEU A 117 -15.36 36.99 -12.46
N ARG A 118 -16.40 36.16 -12.33
CA ARG A 118 -17.79 36.63 -12.41
C ARG A 118 -18.11 37.63 -11.30
N ASP A 119 -17.72 37.32 -10.07
CA ASP A 119 -17.93 38.19 -8.91
C ASP A 119 -17.22 39.55 -9.10
N ILE A 120 -16.03 39.57 -9.72
CA ILE A 120 -15.32 40.80 -10.09
C ILE A 120 -16.08 41.60 -11.16
N ILE A 121 -16.54 40.94 -12.23
CA ILE A 121 -17.30 41.58 -13.31
C ILE A 121 -18.61 42.19 -12.76
N GLU A 122 -19.33 41.44 -11.93
CA GLU A 122 -20.56 41.90 -11.28
C GLU A 122 -20.28 43.13 -10.40
N ARG A 123 -19.19 43.13 -9.63
CA ARG A 123 -18.80 44.28 -8.81
C ARG A 123 -18.47 45.52 -9.64
N ILE A 124 -17.73 45.37 -10.74
CA ILE A 124 -17.38 46.50 -11.63
C ILE A 124 -18.65 47.07 -12.26
N THR A 125 -19.47 46.22 -12.85
CA THR A 125 -20.73 46.64 -13.50
C THR A 125 -21.69 47.31 -12.52
N GLN A 126 -21.86 46.80 -11.30
CA GLN A 126 -22.69 47.45 -10.28
C GLN A 126 -22.15 48.81 -9.81
N THR A 127 -20.84 49.01 -9.83
CA THR A 127 -20.21 50.29 -9.45
C THR A 127 -20.44 51.37 -10.50
N ASP A 128 -20.44 51.02 -11.79
CA ASP A 128 -20.77 51.94 -12.89
C ASP A 128 -22.26 52.35 -12.88
N TYR A 129 -23.17 51.45 -12.48
CA TYR A 129 -24.60 51.80 -12.32
C TYR A 129 -24.89 52.69 -11.10
N ALA A 130 -24.00 52.75 -10.11
CA ALA A 130 -24.16 53.62 -8.94
C ALA A 130 -23.71 55.07 -9.19
N SER A 131 -23.20 55.38 -10.40
CA SER A 131 -22.55 56.67 -10.73
C SER A 131 -23.22 57.42 -11.89
N LEU A 132 -24.40 56.99 -12.36
CA LEU A 132 -25.12 57.68 -13.43
C LEU A 132 -26.40 58.35 -12.89
N PRO A 133 -26.56 59.69 -13.06
CA PRO A 133 -27.73 60.46 -12.61
C PRO A 133 -29.01 60.14 -13.39
#